data_AF-A0A0S8DQL8-F1
#
_entry.id   AF-A0A0S8DQL8-F1
#
_cell.length_a   1.000
_cell.length_b   1.000
_cell.length_c   1.000
_cell.angle_alpha   90.00
_cell.angle_beta   90.00
_cell.angle_gamma   90.00
#
_symmetry.space_group_name_H-M   'P 1'
#
loop_
_entity.id
_entity.type
_entity.pdbx_description
1 polymer ?
#
loop_
_entity_poly.entity_id
_entity_poly.type
_entity_poly.pdbx_seq_one_letter_code
_entity_poly.pdbx_strand_id
1 'polypeptide(L)'
;MKDIKDYIEIFFAFFRQPAGFPLSGIAAFAFLVGWISMFREKKEKFLVLASPLVITPLVSAFIKYPLEARMILFLLPFSYLFIAEGVMCIIDKTRVTLPVIGIIIFGLLFYHPLLSVYSNLKQPCTYEEIKSVINYVREHKRKGDVLYLYYCSQPAFKYYSENYGFDDNDYIVGVSSRDNWENYIKDLDKLRGIKRVWILFSHVCTWEGVDEEKFFLFYLDRIGTRLDSFKSIGAVVYLYDLSEKILDKDKDADQ
;
A
#
# COMPACT_ATOMS: atom_id res chain seq x y z
N MET A 1 5.94 29.26 -2.24
CA MET A 1 6.77 29.41 -1.03
C MET A 1 5.95 28.76 0.08
N LYS A 2 6.46 27.72 0.76
CA LYS A 2 5.65 27.01 1.78
C LYS A 2 5.33 27.94 2.94
N ASP A 3 4.07 27.96 3.37
CA ASP A 3 3.60 28.75 4.52
C ASP A 3 4.02 28.04 5.83
N ILE A 4 4.09 28.76 6.95
CA ILE A 4 4.37 28.21 8.28
C ILE A 4 3.37 27.10 8.62
N LYS A 5 2.12 27.24 8.17
CA LYS A 5 1.07 26.22 8.33
C LYS A 5 1.46 24.89 7.70
N ASP A 6 2.09 24.90 6.52
CA ASP A 6 2.53 23.69 5.83
C ASP A 6 3.56 22.91 6.65
N TYR A 7 4.46 23.62 7.34
CA TYR A 7 5.47 23.00 8.19
C TYR A 7 4.88 22.40 9.46
N ILE A 8 3.90 23.08 10.07
CA ILE A 8 3.16 22.55 11.23
C ILE A 8 2.40 21.29 10.83
N GLU A 9 1.75 21.31 9.67
CA GLU A 9 1.04 20.15 9.15
C GLU A 9 1.99 18.97 8.89
N ILE A 10 3.13 19.21 8.23
CA ILE A 10 4.16 18.17 8.02
C ILE A 10 4.66 17.59 9.34
N PHE A 11 4.87 18.43 10.36
CA PHE A 11 5.34 17.99 11.67
C PHE A 11 4.32 17.08 12.37
N PHE A 12 3.03 17.45 12.39
CA PHE A 12 2.01 16.58 12.96
C PHE A 12 1.72 15.36 12.09
N ALA A 13 1.83 15.51 10.76
CA ALA A 13 1.69 14.41 9.81
C ALA A 13 2.75 13.35 10.08
N PHE A 14 4.01 13.71 10.34
CA PHE A 14 5.07 12.77 10.69
C PHE A 14 4.70 11.83 11.86
N PHE A 15 4.06 12.35 12.91
CA PHE A 15 3.62 11.52 14.04
C PHE A 15 2.40 10.66 13.70
N ARG A 16 1.49 11.16 12.86
CA ARG A 16 0.31 10.41 12.41
C ARG A 16 0.70 9.29 11.44
N GLN A 17 1.50 9.61 10.44
CA GLN A 17 2.07 8.73 9.41
C GLN A 17 3.47 9.26 9.05
N PRO A 18 4.57 8.53 9.34
CA PRO A 18 4.65 7.09 9.58
C PRO A 18 4.72 6.62 11.05
N ALA A 19 4.79 7.52 12.05
CA ALA A 19 5.02 7.09 13.44
C ALA A 19 3.85 6.30 14.08
N GLY A 20 2.66 6.34 13.47
CA GLY A 20 1.51 5.54 13.90
C GLY A 20 0.79 6.05 15.14
N PHE A 21 1.02 7.32 15.54
CA PHE A 21 0.32 7.97 16.65
C PHE A 21 -0.86 8.80 16.11
N PRO A 22 -2.11 8.30 16.20
CA PRO A 22 -3.28 9.06 15.72
C PRO A 22 -3.48 10.37 16.49
N LEU A 23 -3.12 10.37 17.78
CA LEU A 23 -3.07 11.55 18.65
C LEU A 23 -1.71 12.24 18.53
N SER A 24 -1.43 12.75 17.33
CA SER A 24 -0.16 13.41 17.00
C SER A 24 0.18 14.58 17.95
N GLY A 25 -0.84 15.26 18.51
CA GLY A 25 -0.68 16.30 19.53
C GLY A 25 0.06 15.84 20.79
N ILE A 26 -0.29 14.67 21.32
CA ILE A 26 0.32 14.13 22.56
C ILE A 26 1.75 13.67 22.27
N ALA A 27 1.96 13.00 21.15
CA ALA A 27 3.29 12.58 20.71
C ALA A 27 4.21 13.78 20.49
N ALA A 28 3.73 14.83 19.82
CA ALA A 28 4.46 16.07 19.61
C ALA A 28 4.79 16.78 20.93
N PHE A 29 3.83 16.84 21.86
CA PHE A 29 4.06 17.44 23.18
C PHE A 29 5.13 16.67 23.95
N ALA A 30 5.02 15.34 24.03
CA ALA A 30 6.04 14.50 24.66
C ALA A 30 7.40 14.64 23.98
N PHE A 31 7.45 14.67 22.65
CA PHE A 31 8.67 14.91 21.88
C PHE A 31 9.35 16.23 22.25
N LEU A 32 8.59 17.34 22.33
CA LEU A 32 9.11 18.65 22.71
C LEU A 32 9.61 18.68 24.17
N VAL A 33 8.87 18.06 25.09
CA VAL A 33 9.31 17.92 26.49
C VAL A 33 10.61 17.12 26.58
N GLY A 34 10.73 16.04 25.80
CA GLY A 34 11.95 15.24 25.72
C GLY A 34 13.13 16.01 25.15
N TRP A 35 12.91 16.83 24.12
CA TRP A 35 13.90 17.76 23.60
C TRP A 35 14.42 18.70 24.68
N ILE A 36 13.51 19.36 25.42
CA ILE A 36 13.87 20.33 26.47
C ILE A 36 14.58 19.63 27.64
N SER A 37 14.10 18.47 28.07
CA SER A 37 14.67 17.68 29.17
C SER A 37 16.09 17.23 28.83
N MET A 38 16.26 16.59 27.66
CA MET A 38 17.55 16.04 27.25
C MET A 38 18.57 17.13 26.94
N PHE A 39 18.15 18.28 26.41
CA PHE A 39 19.04 19.44 26.18
C PHE A 39 19.61 20.01 27.50
N ARG A 40 18.82 19.98 28.58
CA ARG A 40 19.25 20.52 29.88
C ARG A 40 20.18 19.59 30.63
N GLU A 41 19.90 18.29 30.59
CA GLU A 41 20.58 17.30 31.44
C GLU A 41 21.64 16.47 30.71
N LYS A 42 21.51 16.28 29.39
CA LYS A 42 22.28 15.28 28.61
C LYS A 42 22.71 15.85 27.24
N LYS A 43 23.39 17.00 27.24
CA LYS A 43 23.74 17.77 26.02
C LYS A 43 24.40 16.95 24.90
N GLU A 44 25.37 16.09 25.24
CA GLU A 44 26.06 15.26 24.24
C GLU A 44 25.09 14.30 23.53
N LYS A 45 24.25 13.60 24.30
CA LYS A 45 23.23 12.69 23.76
C LYS A 45 22.18 13.44 22.94
N PHE A 46 21.77 14.62 23.41
CA PHE A 46 20.86 15.49 22.67
C PHE A 46 21.44 15.84 21.29
N LEU A 47 22.70 16.30 21.21
CA LEU A 47 23.31 16.71 19.95
C LEU A 47 23.38 15.54 18.95
N VAL A 48 23.78 14.34 19.42
CA VAL A 48 23.82 13.15 18.58
C VAL A 48 22.43 12.79 18.05
N LEU A 49 21.42 12.74 18.92
CA LEU A 49 20.05 12.33 18.55
C LEU A 49 19.28 13.40 17.76
N ALA A 50 19.52 14.69 18.03
CA ALA A 50 18.90 15.79 17.32
C ALA A 50 19.53 16.01 15.94
N SER A 51 20.79 15.60 15.73
CA SER A 51 21.50 15.85 14.48
C SER A 51 20.77 15.32 13.24
N PRO A 52 20.25 14.08 13.16
CA PRO A 52 19.57 13.62 11.95
C PRO A 52 18.23 14.32 11.76
N LEU A 53 17.53 14.65 12.85
CA LEU A 53 16.24 15.34 12.84
C LEU A 53 16.35 16.78 12.34
N VAL A 54 17.49 17.44 12.56
CA VAL A 54 17.72 18.82 12.13
C VAL A 54 18.43 18.88 10.77
N ILE A 55 19.43 18.04 10.54
CA ILE A 55 20.21 18.04 9.29
C ILE A 55 19.33 17.61 8.11
N THR A 56 18.50 16.59 8.26
CA THR A 56 17.66 16.07 7.17
C THR A 56 16.73 17.13 6.55
N PRO A 57 15.90 17.86 7.33
CA PRO A 57 15.07 18.92 6.76
C PRO A 57 15.89 20.11 6.23
N LEU A 58 17.04 20.42 6.84
CA LEU A 58 17.94 21.46 6.31
C LEU A 58 18.48 21.07 4.93
N VAL A 59 19.02 19.87 4.80
CA VAL A 59 19.54 19.34 3.53
C VAL A 59 18.42 19.25 2.49
N SER A 60 17.23 18.80 2.87
CA SER A 60 16.07 18.77 1.98
C SER A 60 15.70 20.17 1.47
N ALA A 61 15.74 21.20 2.32
CA ALA A 61 15.45 22.57 1.94
C ALA A 61 16.43 23.11 0.90
N PHE A 62 17.71 22.72 0.97
CA PHE A 62 18.75 23.17 0.03
C PHE A 62 18.83 22.33 -1.25
N ILE A 63 18.65 21.00 -1.17
CA ILE A 63 18.88 20.07 -2.28
C ILE A 63 17.56 19.72 -3.02
N LYS A 64 16.44 20.35 -2.65
CA LYS A 64 15.10 20.05 -3.18
C LYS A 64 14.78 18.55 -3.10
N TYR A 65 15.13 17.94 -1.95
CA TYR A 65 14.82 16.55 -1.70
C TYR A 65 13.37 16.43 -1.20
N PRO A 66 12.46 15.71 -1.90
CA PRO A 66 11.09 15.57 -1.47
C PRO A 66 11.04 14.75 -0.17
N LEU A 67 10.67 15.37 0.95
CA LEU A 67 10.44 14.68 2.22
C LEU A 67 9.08 13.95 2.17
N GLU A 68 9.01 12.91 1.36
CA GLU A 68 7.84 12.04 1.30
C GLU A 68 7.87 11.01 2.43
N ALA A 69 6.70 10.52 2.83
CA ALA A 69 6.48 9.74 4.06
C ALA A 69 7.46 8.57 4.27
N ARG A 70 7.88 7.88 3.21
CA ARG A 70 8.84 6.77 3.30
C ARG A 70 10.27 7.23 3.54
N MET A 71 10.63 8.42 3.07
CA MET A 71 11.99 8.95 3.14
C MET A 71 12.35 9.48 4.54
N ILE A 72 11.36 9.67 5.42
CA ILE A 72 11.57 10.13 6.80
C ILE A 72 11.47 9.00 7.83
N LEU A 73 11.28 7.74 7.40
CA LEU A 73 11.17 6.58 8.30
C LEU A 73 12.41 6.39 9.18
N PHE A 74 13.59 6.71 8.66
CA PHE A 74 14.84 6.61 9.41
C PHE A 74 14.94 7.61 10.58
N LEU A 75 14.09 8.63 10.61
CA LEU A 75 14.01 9.60 11.70
C LEU A 75 13.20 9.10 12.90
N LEU A 76 12.34 8.09 12.70
CA LEU A 76 11.49 7.52 13.74
C LEU A 76 12.24 7.04 15.01
N PRO A 77 13.33 6.26 14.94
CA PRO A 77 14.03 5.81 16.15
C PRO A 77 14.49 7.00 17.02
N PHE A 78 14.97 8.08 16.41
CA PHE A 78 15.39 9.28 17.14
C PHE A 78 14.20 9.99 17.77
N SER A 79 13.10 10.12 17.03
CA SER A 79 11.86 10.72 17.54
C SER A 79 11.26 9.92 18.69
N TYR A 80 11.29 8.58 18.63
CA TYR A 80 10.82 7.72 19.72
C TYR A 80 11.67 7.86 20.99
N LEU A 81 12.98 8.03 20.88
CA LEU A 81 13.84 8.27 22.04
C LEU A 81 13.51 9.62 22.72
N PHE A 82 13.24 10.67 21.95
CA PHE A 82 12.79 11.94 22.51
C PHE A 82 11.39 11.84 23.12
N ILE A 83 10.45 11.17 22.48
CA ILE A 83 9.12 10.92 23.07
C ILE A 83 9.27 10.16 24.39
N ALA A 84 10.06 9.09 24.43
CA ALA A 84 10.28 8.30 25.64
C ALA A 84 10.85 9.14 26.78
N GLU A 85 11.91 9.93 26.53
CA GLU A 85 12.47 10.85 27.52
C GLU A 85 11.42 11.86 28.01
N GLY A 86 10.60 12.41 27.11
CA GLY A 86 9.56 13.35 27.47
C GLY A 86 8.47 12.74 28.35
N VAL A 87 8.01 11.53 28.01
CA VAL A 87 7.06 10.77 28.83
C VAL A 87 7.64 10.49 30.21
N MET A 88 8.90 10.03 30.29
CA MET A 88 9.57 9.79 31.57
C MET A 88 9.69 11.07 32.41
N CYS A 89 10.09 12.19 31.81
CA CYS A 89 10.18 13.49 32.48
C CYS A 89 8.83 13.95 33.05
N ILE A 90 7.73 13.76 32.29
CA ILE A 90 6.37 14.05 32.76
C ILE A 90 6.04 13.17 33.95
N ILE A 91 6.23 11.85 33.83
CA ILE A 91 5.94 10.87 34.89
C ILE A 91 6.71 11.23 36.15
N ASP A 92 8.02 11.46 36.09
CA ASP A 92 8.85 11.72 37.27
C ASP A 92 8.42 12.98 38.02
N LYS A 93 8.03 14.04 37.31
CA LYS A 93 7.57 15.29 37.91
C LYS A 93 6.16 15.24 38.47
N THR A 94 5.32 14.34 37.97
CA THR A 94 3.90 14.24 38.33
C THR A 94 3.59 12.99 39.15
N ARG A 95 4.57 12.13 39.40
CA ARG A 95 4.38 10.84 40.08
C ARG A 95 3.70 10.96 41.44
N VAL A 96 3.96 12.04 42.18
CA VAL A 96 3.40 12.28 43.52
C VAL A 96 1.99 12.88 43.46
N THR A 97 1.71 13.73 42.46
CA THR A 97 0.44 14.45 42.35
C THR A 97 -0.61 13.70 41.53
N LEU A 98 -0.19 13.05 40.44
CA LEU A 98 -1.03 12.34 39.47
C LEU A 98 -0.34 11.04 39.02
N PRO A 99 -0.21 10.01 39.89
CA PRO A 99 0.52 8.78 39.57
C PRO A 99 -0.05 8.01 38.35
N VAL A 100 -1.33 8.23 38.04
CA VAL A 100 -2.04 7.57 36.93
C VAL A 100 -1.68 8.16 35.56
N ILE A 101 -1.08 9.35 35.50
CA ILE A 101 -0.83 10.06 34.24
C ILE A 101 0.09 9.30 33.29
N GLY A 102 1.06 8.53 33.82
CA GLY A 102 1.92 7.67 33.00
C GLY A 102 1.13 6.57 32.30
N ILE A 103 0.18 5.94 33.01
CA ILE A 103 -0.71 4.92 32.45
C ILE A 103 -1.61 5.53 31.37
N ILE A 104 -2.13 6.73 31.61
CA ILE A 104 -2.98 7.45 30.65
C ILE A 104 -2.19 7.78 29.38
N ILE A 105 -0.99 8.36 29.51
CA ILE A 105 -0.13 8.70 28.36
C ILE A 105 0.25 7.44 27.59
N PHE A 106 0.63 6.36 28.28
CA PHE A 106 0.94 5.08 27.64
C PHE A 106 -0.28 4.53 26.89
N GLY A 107 -1.46 4.51 27.52
CA GLY A 107 -2.71 4.10 26.87
C GLY A 107 -3.01 4.94 25.62
N LEU A 108 -2.91 6.26 25.70
CA LEU A 108 -3.18 7.17 24.58
C LEU A 108 -2.17 7.07 23.43
N LEU A 109 -0.90 6.76 23.72
CA LEU A 109 0.11 6.58 22.67
C LEU A 109 -0.01 5.20 22.02
N PHE A 110 -0.29 4.14 22.80
CA PHE A 110 -0.21 2.77 22.32
C PHE A 110 -1.56 2.14 21.96
N TYR A 111 -2.71 2.74 22.26
CA TYR A 111 -4.01 2.10 21.96
C TYR A 111 -4.14 1.69 20.50
N HIS A 112 -3.73 2.55 19.56
CA HIS A 112 -3.86 2.27 18.13
C HIS A 112 -2.88 1.19 17.65
N PRO A 113 -1.57 1.27 17.96
CA PRO A 113 -0.65 0.15 17.71
C PRO A 113 -1.14 -1.17 18.29
N LEU A 114 -1.67 -1.18 19.52
CA LEU A 114 -2.19 -2.38 20.17
C LEU A 114 -3.42 -2.95 19.46
N LEU A 115 -4.38 -2.10 19.05
CA LEU A 115 -5.53 -2.53 18.27
C LEU A 115 -5.12 -3.07 16.90
N SER A 116 -4.15 -2.43 16.26
CA SER A 116 -3.60 -2.86 14.98
C SER A 116 -2.94 -4.24 15.11
N VAL A 117 -2.09 -4.45 16.14
CA VAL A 117 -1.48 -5.76 16.42
C VAL A 117 -2.54 -6.82 16.65
N TYR A 118 -3.56 -6.53 17.47
CA TYR A 118 -4.65 -7.49 17.72
C TYR A 118 -5.40 -7.87 16.44
N SER A 119 -5.69 -6.88 15.60
CA SER A 119 -6.39 -7.08 14.32
C SER A 119 -5.54 -7.94 13.37
N ASN A 120 -4.25 -7.63 13.25
CA ASN A 120 -3.29 -8.37 12.43
C ASN A 120 -2.99 -9.78 12.93
N LEU A 121 -3.12 -10.05 14.24
CA LEU A 121 -2.97 -11.41 14.77
C LEU A 121 -4.22 -12.26 14.52
N LYS A 122 -5.41 -11.66 14.63
CA LYS A 122 -6.69 -12.36 14.43
C LYS A 122 -6.93 -12.70 12.95
N GLN A 123 -6.53 -11.79 12.06
CA GLN A 123 -6.51 -12.00 10.63
C GLN A 123 -5.12 -11.59 10.15
N PRO A 124 -4.16 -12.54 10.09
CA PRO A 124 -2.87 -12.30 9.46
C PRO A 124 -3.14 -11.67 8.09
N CYS A 125 -2.40 -10.62 7.74
CA CYS A 125 -2.51 -10.00 6.43
C CYS A 125 -2.13 -11.01 5.33
N THR A 126 -3.08 -11.85 4.94
CA THR A 126 -3.07 -12.60 3.70
C THR A 126 -3.42 -11.59 2.62
N TYR A 127 -2.41 -10.82 2.20
CA TYR A 127 -2.65 -9.75 1.25
C TYR A 127 -3.22 -10.36 -0.03
N GLU A 128 -2.61 -11.45 -0.53
CA GLU A 128 -2.95 -12.05 -1.84
C GLU A 128 -2.62 -13.56 -1.90
N GLU A 129 -3.65 -14.40 -1.84
CA GLU A 129 -3.56 -15.85 -1.95
C GLU A 129 -3.50 -16.30 -3.43
N ILE A 130 -2.51 -15.77 -4.15
CA ILE A 130 -2.29 -16.07 -5.57
C ILE A 130 -2.07 -17.57 -5.82
N LYS A 131 -1.51 -18.30 -4.85
CA LYS A 131 -1.30 -19.76 -4.91
C LYS A 131 -2.58 -20.53 -5.21
N SER A 132 -3.68 -20.17 -4.54
CA SER A 132 -4.98 -20.83 -4.74
C SER A 132 -5.49 -20.60 -6.15
N VAL A 133 -5.29 -19.38 -6.67
CA VAL A 133 -5.70 -18.98 -8.02
C VAL A 133 -4.85 -19.68 -9.09
N ILE A 134 -3.53 -19.71 -8.93
CA ILE A 134 -2.60 -20.43 -9.83
C ILE A 134 -2.93 -21.91 -9.85
N ASN A 135 -3.18 -22.51 -8.67
CA ASN A 135 -3.58 -23.91 -8.57
C ASN A 135 -4.88 -24.20 -9.33
N TYR A 136 -5.87 -23.32 -9.15
CA TYR A 136 -7.14 -23.43 -9.85
C TYR A 136 -6.98 -23.38 -11.37
N VAL A 137 -6.19 -22.41 -11.88
CA VAL A 137 -5.85 -22.33 -13.31
C VAL A 137 -5.19 -23.62 -13.76
N ARG A 138 -4.18 -24.13 -13.04
CA ARG A 138 -3.48 -25.36 -13.38
C ARG A 138 -4.43 -26.56 -13.52
N GLU A 139 -5.38 -26.71 -12.60
CA GLU A 139 -6.35 -27.83 -12.60
C GLU A 139 -7.40 -27.74 -13.72
N HIS A 140 -7.70 -26.53 -14.20
CA HIS A 140 -8.76 -26.29 -15.19
C HIS A 140 -8.22 -25.89 -16.58
N LYS A 141 -6.91 -25.64 -16.72
CA LYS A 141 -6.25 -25.27 -17.98
C LYS A 141 -6.29 -26.43 -18.96
N ARG A 142 -6.71 -26.15 -20.18
CA ARG A 142 -6.69 -27.11 -21.30
C ARG A 142 -5.57 -26.78 -22.28
N LYS A 143 -5.21 -27.75 -23.12
CA LYS A 143 -4.24 -27.52 -24.21
C LYS A 143 -4.81 -26.47 -25.17
N GLY A 144 -4.05 -25.39 -25.37
CA GLY A 144 -4.46 -24.24 -26.19
C GLY A 144 -5.06 -23.06 -25.40
N ASP A 145 -5.25 -23.19 -24.09
CA ASP A 145 -5.64 -22.06 -23.23
C ASP A 145 -4.48 -21.07 -23.09
N VAL A 146 -4.79 -19.78 -23.18
CA VAL A 146 -3.83 -18.68 -22.95
C VAL A 146 -4.03 -18.12 -21.55
N LEU A 147 -2.94 -17.86 -20.84
CA LEU A 147 -2.96 -17.16 -19.55
C LEU A 147 -2.47 -15.73 -19.75
N TYR A 148 -3.33 -14.75 -19.47
CA TYR A 148 -2.99 -13.34 -19.44
C TYR A 148 -2.89 -12.88 -17.98
N LEU A 149 -1.77 -12.26 -17.63
CA LEU A 149 -1.53 -11.70 -16.31
C LEU A 149 -1.75 -10.20 -16.35
N TYR A 150 -2.58 -9.69 -15.46
CA TYR A 150 -2.57 -8.28 -15.14
C TYR A 150 -1.17 -7.86 -14.65
N TYR A 151 -0.66 -6.70 -15.09
CA TYR A 151 0.76 -6.35 -14.93
C TYR A 151 1.23 -6.36 -13.46
N CYS A 152 0.38 -5.95 -12.50
CA CYS A 152 0.75 -6.02 -11.08
C CYS A 152 0.80 -7.46 -10.54
N SER A 153 0.15 -8.41 -11.20
CA SER A 153 0.20 -9.83 -10.83
C SER A 153 1.54 -10.48 -11.17
N GLN A 154 2.32 -9.90 -12.10
CA GLN A 154 3.53 -10.53 -12.65
C GLN A 154 4.56 -10.92 -11.57
N PRO A 155 4.95 -10.04 -10.62
CA PRO A 155 6.00 -10.40 -9.65
C PRO A 155 5.57 -11.54 -8.73
N ALA A 156 4.32 -11.50 -8.25
CA ALA A 156 3.76 -12.54 -7.40
C ALA A 156 3.60 -13.87 -8.16
N PHE A 157 3.13 -13.81 -9.42
CA PHE A 157 2.98 -14.99 -10.26
C PHE A 157 4.32 -15.64 -10.57
N LYS A 158 5.31 -14.86 -11.03
CA LYS A 158 6.65 -15.35 -11.39
C LYS A 158 7.37 -16.02 -10.21
N TYR A 159 7.14 -15.55 -8.99
CA TYR A 159 7.69 -16.19 -7.80
C TYR A 159 7.15 -17.62 -7.58
N TYR A 160 5.91 -17.90 -7.98
CA TYR A 160 5.29 -19.21 -7.80
C TYR A 160 5.23 -20.06 -9.08
N SER A 161 5.36 -19.47 -10.27
CA SER A 161 5.10 -20.11 -11.56
C SER A 161 5.82 -21.45 -11.74
N GLU A 162 7.12 -21.50 -11.40
CA GLU A 162 7.95 -22.71 -11.52
C GLU A 162 7.39 -23.88 -10.69
N ASN A 163 6.98 -23.63 -9.45
CA ASN A 163 6.43 -24.66 -8.56
C ASN A 163 5.07 -25.21 -9.03
N TYR A 164 4.39 -24.49 -9.92
CA TYR A 164 3.11 -24.88 -10.49
C TYR A 164 3.22 -25.34 -11.95
N GLY A 165 4.44 -25.45 -12.49
CA GLY A 165 4.71 -25.96 -13.84
C GLY A 165 4.39 -24.96 -14.95
N PHE A 166 4.57 -23.66 -14.70
CA PHE A 166 4.47 -22.61 -15.71
C PHE A 166 5.86 -22.07 -16.06
N ASP A 167 6.16 -22.02 -17.35
CA ASP A 167 7.35 -21.38 -17.91
C ASP A 167 7.05 -19.94 -18.36
N ASP A 168 8.10 -19.15 -18.62
CA ASP A 168 7.97 -17.75 -19.08
C ASP A 168 7.24 -17.62 -20.44
N ASN A 169 7.08 -18.71 -21.21
CA ASN A 169 6.35 -18.74 -22.48
C ASN A 169 4.86 -19.12 -22.33
N ASP A 170 4.42 -19.53 -21.13
CA ASP A 170 3.05 -20.03 -20.91
C ASP A 170 2.02 -18.92 -20.63
N TYR A 171 2.48 -17.68 -20.53
CA TYR A 171 1.64 -16.54 -20.16
C TYR A 171 2.03 -15.26 -20.91
N ILE A 172 1.06 -14.36 -21.03
CA ILE A 172 1.21 -13.01 -21.57
C ILE A 172 1.10 -12.03 -20.41
N VAL A 173 2.05 -11.12 -20.29
CA VAL A 173 1.98 -10.03 -19.29
C VAL A 173 1.33 -8.82 -19.93
N GLY A 174 0.28 -8.32 -19.27
CA GLY A 174 -0.41 -7.11 -19.69
C GLY A 174 0.46 -5.86 -19.60
N VAL A 175 0.11 -4.83 -20.35
CA VAL A 175 0.76 -3.52 -20.26
C VAL A 175 0.48 -2.83 -18.93
N SER A 176 1.42 -2.00 -18.45
CA SER A 176 1.17 -1.04 -17.37
C SER A 176 0.93 0.34 -17.99
N SER A 177 -0.33 0.78 -18.04
CA SER A 177 -0.70 2.01 -18.74
C SER A 177 -1.81 2.79 -18.02
N ARG A 178 -1.59 3.05 -16.72
CA ARG A 178 -2.54 3.77 -15.85
C ARG A 178 -2.93 5.14 -16.39
N ASP A 179 -2.00 5.80 -17.06
CA ASP A 179 -2.20 7.14 -17.60
C ASP A 179 -2.94 7.15 -18.95
N ASN A 180 -3.14 5.97 -19.57
CA ASN A 180 -3.78 5.85 -20.88
C ASN A 180 -4.55 4.52 -21.02
N TRP A 181 -5.87 4.60 -20.79
CA TRP A 181 -6.80 3.47 -20.85
C TRP A 181 -6.94 2.83 -22.24
N GLU A 182 -6.71 3.58 -23.31
CA GLU A 182 -6.76 3.02 -24.67
C GLU A 182 -5.69 1.96 -24.90
N ASN A 183 -4.54 2.07 -24.22
CA ASN A 183 -3.49 1.07 -24.33
C ASN A 183 -3.92 -0.26 -23.68
N TYR A 184 -4.70 -0.23 -22.59
CA TYR A 184 -5.27 -1.46 -22.03
C TYR A 184 -6.24 -2.11 -23.02
N ILE A 185 -7.08 -1.32 -23.69
CA ILE A 185 -8.00 -1.80 -24.73
C ILE A 185 -7.23 -2.47 -25.87
N LYS A 186 -6.21 -1.76 -26.42
CA LYS A 186 -5.35 -2.29 -27.49
C LYS A 186 -4.61 -3.56 -27.08
N ASP A 187 -4.23 -3.68 -25.81
CA ASP A 187 -3.55 -4.87 -25.30
C ASP A 187 -4.51 -6.06 -25.17
N LEU A 188 -5.71 -5.84 -24.61
CA LEU A 188 -6.76 -6.86 -24.53
C LEU A 188 -7.26 -7.29 -25.92
N ASP A 189 -7.24 -6.40 -26.90
CA ASP A 189 -7.61 -6.72 -28.29
C ASP A 189 -6.69 -7.76 -28.94
N LYS A 190 -5.44 -7.90 -28.47
CA LYS A 190 -4.53 -8.95 -28.92
C LYS A 190 -5.03 -10.36 -28.57
N LEU A 191 -5.94 -10.46 -27.60
CA LEU A 191 -6.52 -11.72 -27.13
C LEU A 191 -7.78 -12.13 -27.92
N ARG A 192 -8.28 -11.28 -28.82
CA ARG A 192 -9.44 -11.58 -29.67
C ARG A 192 -9.16 -12.77 -30.59
N GLY A 193 -10.20 -13.55 -30.84
CA GLY A 193 -10.12 -14.78 -31.64
C GLY A 193 -9.66 -16.00 -30.83
N ILE A 194 -9.26 -15.82 -29.57
CA ILE A 194 -8.84 -16.92 -28.69
C ILE A 194 -10.04 -17.42 -27.89
N LYS A 195 -10.36 -18.71 -28.05
CA LYS A 195 -11.56 -19.33 -27.45
C LYS A 195 -11.50 -19.47 -25.93
N ARG A 196 -10.31 -19.53 -25.33
CA ARG A 196 -10.14 -19.76 -23.89
C ARG A 196 -8.95 -18.96 -23.38
N VAL A 197 -9.26 -17.86 -22.70
CA VAL A 197 -8.27 -16.95 -22.11
C VAL A 197 -8.53 -16.82 -20.61
N TRP A 198 -7.55 -17.21 -19.81
CA TRP A 198 -7.53 -16.97 -18.37
C TRP A 198 -6.94 -15.60 -18.10
N ILE A 199 -7.66 -14.74 -17.39
CA ILE A 199 -7.23 -13.40 -17.01
C ILE A 199 -7.01 -13.41 -15.50
N LEU A 200 -5.75 -13.30 -15.05
CA LEU A 200 -5.37 -13.37 -13.64
C LEU A 200 -5.06 -11.98 -13.07
N PHE A 201 -5.78 -11.63 -12.01
CA PHE A 201 -5.60 -10.41 -11.23
C PHE A 201 -5.09 -10.73 -9.82
N SER A 202 -4.02 -10.06 -9.43
CA SER A 202 -3.58 -9.84 -8.06
C SER A 202 -2.98 -8.43 -8.01
N HIS A 203 -2.78 -7.87 -6.81
CA HIS A 203 -2.30 -6.51 -6.64
C HIS A 203 -3.13 -5.47 -7.42
N VAL A 204 -4.46 -5.67 -7.49
CA VAL A 204 -5.35 -4.79 -8.27
C VAL A 204 -5.26 -3.37 -7.75
N CYS A 205 -4.87 -2.46 -8.63
CA CYS A 205 -4.77 -1.06 -8.28
C CYS A 205 -6.16 -0.44 -8.20
N THR A 206 -6.45 0.13 -7.02
CA THR A 206 -7.68 0.86 -6.69
C THR A 206 -7.38 2.34 -6.43
N TRP A 207 -6.43 2.91 -7.19
CA TRP A 207 -5.95 4.28 -6.98
C TRP A 207 -6.94 5.29 -7.57
N GLU A 208 -7.15 6.42 -6.88
CA GLU A 208 -8.07 7.51 -7.26
C GLU A 208 -9.54 7.08 -7.50
N GLY A 209 -9.98 5.98 -6.88
CA GLY A 209 -11.37 5.50 -6.99
C GLY A 209 -11.67 4.72 -8.27
N VAL A 210 -10.67 4.49 -9.13
CA VAL A 210 -10.79 3.62 -10.30
C VAL A 210 -10.34 2.22 -9.93
N ASP A 211 -11.22 1.26 -10.17
CA ASP A 211 -10.96 -0.17 -9.97
C ASP A 211 -10.59 -0.78 -11.33
N GLU A 212 -9.30 -1.04 -11.53
CA GLU A 212 -8.79 -1.57 -12.81
C GLU A 212 -9.39 -2.95 -13.14
N GLU A 213 -9.68 -3.80 -12.15
CA GLU A 213 -10.39 -5.07 -12.38
C GLU A 213 -11.76 -4.82 -12.99
N LYS A 214 -12.54 -3.86 -12.45
CA LYS A 214 -13.85 -3.53 -13.04
C LYS A 214 -13.75 -3.01 -14.46
N PHE A 215 -12.74 -2.19 -14.77
CA PHE A 215 -12.53 -1.70 -16.15
C PHE A 215 -12.22 -2.85 -17.12
N PHE A 216 -11.31 -3.74 -16.74
CA PHE A 216 -10.97 -4.90 -17.56
C PHE A 216 -12.19 -5.80 -17.78
N LEU A 217 -12.95 -6.11 -16.72
CA LEU A 217 -14.16 -6.92 -16.81
C LEU A 217 -15.20 -6.28 -17.72
N PHE A 218 -15.44 -4.97 -17.58
CA PHE A 218 -16.36 -4.24 -18.44
C PHE A 218 -16.01 -4.36 -19.92
N TYR A 219 -14.72 -4.30 -20.26
CA TYR A 219 -14.28 -4.47 -21.64
C TYR A 219 -14.36 -5.92 -22.11
N LEU A 220 -13.87 -6.87 -21.32
CA LEU A 220 -13.89 -8.30 -21.64
C LEU A 220 -15.31 -8.86 -21.82
N ASP A 221 -16.26 -8.40 -20.99
CA ASP A 221 -17.68 -8.75 -21.10
C ASP A 221 -18.34 -8.19 -22.38
N ARG A 222 -17.74 -7.17 -23.02
CA ARG A 222 -18.21 -6.64 -24.33
C ARG A 222 -17.68 -7.46 -25.50
N ILE A 223 -16.43 -7.90 -25.44
CA ILE A 223 -15.75 -8.56 -26.56
C ILE A 223 -15.80 -10.09 -26.50
N GLY A 224 -16.35 -10.67 -25.42
CA GLY A 224 -16.48 -12.10 -25.26
C GLY A 224 -17.47 -12.52 -24.17
N THR A 225 -17.41 -13.80 -23.79
CA THR A 225 -18.31 -14.39 -22.79
C THR A 225 -17.49 -14.98 -21.65
N ARG A 226 -17.80 -14.57 -20.41
CA ARG A 226 -17.19 -15.17 -19.21
C ARG A 226 -17.70 -16.60 -19.02
N LEU A 227 -16.79 -17.57 -19.06
CA LEU A 227 -17.08 -18.99 -18.88
C LEU A 227 -16.96 -19.43 -17.42
N ASP A 228 -16.00 -18.87 -16.68
CA ASP A 228 -15.70 -19.29 -15.31
C ASP A 228 -15.01 -18.17 -14.52
N SER A 229 -15.00 -18.29 -13.20
CA SER A 229 -14.26 -17.40 -12.32
C SER A 229 -13.93 -18.07 -10.98
N PHE A 230 -12.73 -17.83 -10.48
CA PHE A 230 -12.33 -18.27 -9.15
C PHE A 230 -11.66 -17.14 -8.39
N LYS A 231 -12.15 -16.87 -7.17
CA LYS A 231 -11.67 -15.78 -6.31
C LYS A 231 -11.11 -16.35 -5.01
N SER A 232 -9.92 -15.87 -4.66
CA SER A 232 -9.31 -16.06 -3.35
C SER A 232 -9.07 -14.69 -2.70
N ILE A 233 -8.48 -14.67 -1.51
CA ILE A 233 -8.19 -13.42 -0.79
C ILE A 233 -7.17 -12.62 -1.63
N GLY A 234 -7.54 -11.42 -2.09
CA GLY A 234 -6.64 -10.52 -2.84
C GLY A 234 -6.20 -10.98 -4.24
N ALA A 235 -6.72 -12.09 -4.75
CA ALA A 235 -6.44 -12.57 -6.10
C ALA A 235 -7.68 -13.21 -6.73
N VAL A 236 -7.85 -13.03 -8.03
CA VAL A 236 -8.98 -13.59 -8.79
C VAL A 236 -8.53 -13.96 -10.19
N VAL A 237 -9.15 -14.99 -10.77
CA VAL A 237 -8.99 -15.33 -12.17
C VAL A 237 -10.35 -15.47 -12.82
N TYR A 238 -10.43 -15.03 -14.08
CA TYR A 238 -11.59 -15.16 -14.93
C TYR A 238 -11.23 -15.94 -16.19
N LEU A 239 -12.09 -16.86 -16.61
CA LEU A 239 -11.98 -17.52 -17.90
C LEU A 239 -12.96 -16.88 -18.87
N TYR A 240 -12.45 -16.44 -20.02
CA TYR A 240 -13.23 -15.85 -21.10
C TYR A 240 -13.13 -16.67 -22.38
N ASP A 241 -14.25 -16.71 -23.10
CA ASP A 241 -14.29 -17.03 -24.53
C ASP A 241 -14.29 -15.73 -25.32
N LEU A 242 -13.15 -15.42 -25.96
CA LEU A 242 -12.96 -14.24 -26.80
C LEU A 242 -12.98 -14.60 -28.30
N SER A 243 -13.54 -15.77 -28.66
CA SER A 243 -13.59 -16.19 -30.07
C SER A 243 -14.56 -15.34 -30.90
N GLU A 244 -15.74 -14.97 -30.39
CA GLU A 244 -16.64 -14.01 -31.05
C GLU A 244 -17.64 -13.34 -30.08
N LYS A 245 -17.66 -11.99 -30.11
CA LYS A 245 -18.91 -11.20 -30.09
C LYS A 245 -18.66 -9.78 -30.62
N ILE A 246 -19.04 -9.53 -31.88
CA ILE A 246 -19.31 -8.18 -32.38
C ILE A 246 -20.80 -7.92 -32.13
N LEU A 247 -21.12 -7.23 -31.05
CA LEU A 247 -22.41 -6.52 -30.95
C LEU A 247 -22.11 -5.05 -31.12
N ASP A 248 -21.98 -4.65 -32.38
CA ASP A 248 -22.01 -3.25 -32.81
C ASP A 248 -23.44 -2.75 -32.60
N LYS A 249 -23.76 -2.30 -31.38
CA LYS A 249 -25.08 -1.77 -31.01
C LYS A 249 -25.21 -0.25 -31.17
N ASP A 250 -24.23 0.41 -31.77
CA ASP A 250 -24.21 1.86 -31.97
C ASP A 250 -24.56 2.31 -33.41
N LYS A 251 -25.17 1.45 -34.23
CA LYS A 251 -25.61 1.82 -35.60
C LYS A 251 -27.11 2.09 -35.78
N ASP A 252 -27.94 1.88 -34.76
CA ASP A 252 -29.40 2.08 -34.87
C ASP A 252 -29.93 3.37 -34.21
N ALA A 253 -29.06 4.37 -33.94
CA ALA A 253 -29.47 5.64 -33.34
C ALA A 253 -29.53 6.82 -34.34
N ASP A 254 -29.47 6.56 -35.65
CA ASP A 254 -29.52 7.62 -36.68
C ASP A 254 -30.41 7.25 -37.89
N GLN A 255 -31.60 6.69 -37.60
CA GLN A 255 -32.75 6.68 -38.51
C GLN A 255 -34.03 7.10 -37.81
#